data_AF-A0A955M197-F1
#
_entry.id   AF-A0A955M197-F1
#
_cell.length_a   1.000
_cell.length_b   1.000
_cell.length_c   1.000
_cell.angle_alpha   90.00
_cell.angle_beta   90.00
_cell.angle_gamma   90.00
#
_symmetry.space_group_name_H-M   'P 1'
#
loop_
_entity.id
_entity.type
_entity.pdbx_description
1 polymer ?
#
loop_
_entity_poly.entity_id
_entity_poly.type
_entity_poly.pdbx_seq_one_letter_code
_entity_poly.pdbx_strand_id
1 'polypeptide(L)'
;MPAKRNHCVWPCLVVLLGVVSTGFTFVEKQPGVITIFTNQGRGLVNKKIFGNNLAGYDPSTYEQSREKYRGFSDFGGGLWDPELNHPVPEVSALMKEAGISVLRFPGGCGTHHYDWKQTIGKDRSEFRFGLDEFL
;
A
#
# COMPACT_ATOMS: atom_id res chain seq x y z
N MET A 1 -25.15 -39.21 -84.84
CA MET A 1 -26.52 -38.70 -84.62
C MET A 1 -26.44 -37.46 -83.72
N PRO A 2 -27.32 -36.45 -83.91
CA PRO A 2 -26.98 -35.05 -84.21
C PRO A 2 -27.19 -34.13 -82.97
N ALA A 3 -27.06 -32.80 -82.94
CA ALA A 3 -26.92 -31.75 -83.95
C ALA A 3 -26.38 -30.43 -83.32
N LYS A 4 -25.83 -29.58 -84.20
CA LYS A 4 -25.63 -28.12 -84.10
C LYS A 4 -26.61 -27.34 -83.20
N ARG A 5 -26.16 -26.24 -82.57
CA ARG A 5 -26.42 -24.87 -83.07
C ARG A 5 -25.77 -23.77 -82.23
N ASN A 6 -25.23 -22.79 -82.95
CA ASN A 6 -24.85 -21.46 -82.49
C ASN A 6 -26.09 -20.62 -82.11
N HIS A 7 -25.80 -19.46 -81.52
CA HIS A 7 -26.55 -18.19 -81.40
C HIS A 7 -26.81 -17.84 -79.93
N CYS A 8 -26.20 -16.80 -79.36
CA CYS A 8 -26.30 -15.35 -79.62
C CYS A 8 -27.14 -14.68 -78.53
N VAL A 9 -26.67 -13.52 -78.10
CA VAL A 9 -27.35 -12.39 -77.44
C VAL A 9 -27.58 -12.38 -75.91
N TRP A 10 -26.80 -11.48 -75.30
CA TRP A 10 -27.13 -10.47 -74.27
C TRP A 10 -26.99 -10.74 -72.76
N PRO A 11 -26.49 -9.73 -72.02
CA PRO A 11 -25.93 -9.91 -70.68
C PRO A 11 -27.00 -9.74 -69.60
N CYS A 12 -27.04 -10.67 -68.64
CA CYS A 12 -27.73 -10.43 -67.38
C CYS A 12 -26.86 -9.51 -66.52
N LEU A 13 -27.36 -8.28 -66.33
CA LEU A 13 -26.88 -7.31 -65.36
C LEU A 13 -26.85 -7.96 -63.96
N VAL A 14 -25.66 -8.27 -63.44
CA VAL A 14 -25.50 -8.75 -62.06
C VAL A 14 -25.45 -7.54 -61.14
N VAL A 15 -26.54 -7.28 -60.41
CA VAL A 15 -26.56 -6.32 -59.31
C VAL A 15 -25.92 -7.01 -58.09
N LEU A 16 -24.66 -6.69 -57.82
CA LEU A 16 -23.98 -7.06 -56.58
C LEU A 16 -24.50 -6.18 -55.44
N LEU A 17 -25.49 -6.67 -54.69
CA LEU A 17 -25.82 -6.14 -53.37
C LEU A 17 -24.72 -6.55 -52.39
N GLY A 18 -23.70 -5.69 -52.25
CA GLY A 18 -22.67 -5.83 -51.24
C GLY A 18 -23.27 -5.59 -49.85
N VAL A 19 -23.49 -6.65 -49.08
CA VAL A 19 -23.73 -6.54 -47.64
C VAL A 19 -22.37 -6.29 -46.98
N VAL A 20 -22.06 -5.02 -46.70
CA VAL A 20 -20.95 -4.68 -45.82
C VAL A 20 -21.39 -5.04 -44.40
N SER A 21 -21.06 -6.24 -43.95
CA SER A 21 -21.16 -6.59 -42.54
C SER A 21 -20.04 -5.88 -41.80
N THR A 22 -20.36 -4.77 -41.14
CA THR A 22 -19.52 -4.20 -40.09
C THR A 22 -19.54 -5.18 -38.91
N GLY A 23 -18.58 -6.09 -38.89
CA GLY A 23 -18.38 -7.01 -37.77
C GLY A 23 -17.98 -6.23 -36.52
N PHE A 24 -18.95 -5.96 -35.64
CA PHE A 24 -18.65 -5.59 -34.26
C PHE A 24 -18.10 -6.81 -33.55
N THR A 25 -16.79 -6.87 -33.33
CA THR A 25 -16.18 -7.87 -32.45
C THR A 25 -16.42 -7.44 -31.00
N PHE A 26 -17.34 -8.11 -30.31
CA PHE A 26 -17.42 -8.03 -28.86
C PHE A 26 -16.20 -8.76 -28.29
N VAL A 27 -15.23 -8.01 -27.75
CA VAL A 27 -14.21 -8.59 -26.88
C VAL A 27 -14.85 -8.82 -25.53
N GLU A 28 -15.27 -10.05 -25.26
CA GLU A 28 -15.74 -10.45 -23.94
C GLU A 28 -14.56 -10.37 -22.96
N LYS A 29 -14.67 -9.46 -21.98
CA LYS A 29 -13.70 -9.32 -20.90
C LYS A 29 -13.67 -10.63 -20.13
N GLN A 30 -12.65 -11.44 -20.38
CA GLN A 30 -12.46 -12.69 -19.65
C GLN A 30 -12.32 -12.36 -18.15
N PRO A 31 -13.09 -13.04 -17.27
CA PRO A 31 -12.96 -12.84 -15.84
C PRO A 31 -11.54 -13.20 -15.42
N GLY A 32 -10.95 -12.42 -14.51
CA GLY A 32 -9.65 -12.73 -13.95
C GLY A 32 -9.74 -14.02 -13.15
N VAL A 33 -9.04 -15.07 -13.58
CA VAL A 33 -8.96 -16.35 -12.87
C VAL A 33 -7.69 -16.38 -12.02
N ILE A 34 -7.84 -16.65 -10.72
CA ILE A 34 -6.72 -16.90 -9.80
C ILE A 34 -6.63 -18.40 -9.56
N THR A 35 -5.50 -19.01 -9.91
CA THR A 35 -5.22 -20.44 -9.65
C THR A 35 -4.23 -20.57 -8.49
N ILE A 36 -4.57 -21.38 -7.49
CA ILE A 36 -3.72 -21.63 -6.32
C ILE A 36 -3.14 -23.04 -6.39
N PHE A 37 -1.82 -23.14 -6.52
CA PHE A 37 -1.09 -24.41 -6.50
C PHE A 37 -0.53 -24.68 -5.10
N THR A 38 -1.15 -25.59 -4.36
CA THR A 38 -0.79 -25.87 -2.96
C THR A 38 0.50 -26.70 -2.80
N ASN A 39 0.99 -27.30 -3.89
CA ASN A 39 2.25 -28.04 -3.93
C ASN A 39 3.50 -27.18 -4.18
N GLN A 40 3.34 -25.85 -4.30
CA GLN A 40 4.43 -24.89 -4.53
C GLN A 40 4.61 -23.93 -3.35
N GLY A 41 4.82 -24.48 -2.15
CA GLY A 41 5.02 -23.67 -0.94
C GLY A 41 6.27 -22.77 -1.04
N ARG A 42 6.11 -21.48 -0.67
CA ARG A 42 7.22 -20.48 -0.64
C ARG A 42 7.88 -20.32 0.74
N GLY A 43 7.62 -21.26 1.65
CA GLY A 43 8.08 -21.21 3.04
C GLY A 43 7.13 -20.46 3.97
N LEU A 44 7.53 -20.36 5.24
CA LEU A 44 6.76 -19.65 6.27
C LEU A 44 6.84 -18.14 6.07
N VAL A 45 5.72 -17.45 6.30
CA VAL A 45 5.68 -15.98 6.29
C VAL A 45 6.43 -15.45 7.52
N ASN A 46 7.48 -14.66 7.29
CA ASN A 46 8.14 -13.94 8.38
C ASN A 46 7.20 -12.85 8.91
N LYS A 47 6.73 -13.00 10.14
CA LYS A 47 5.75 -12.07 10.74
C LYS A 47 6.24 -10.63 10.79
N LYS A 48 7.56 -10.37 10.78
CA LYS A 48 8.14 -9.01 10.77
C LYS A 48 7.72 -8.16 9.57
N ILE A 49 7.18 -8.76 8.50
CA ILE A 49 6.59 -8.00 7.39
C ILE A 49 5.35 -7.20 7.80
N PHE A 50 4.68 -7.60 8.90
CA PHE A 50 3.58 -6.86 9.52
C PHE A 50 4.12 -5.86 10.55
N GLY A 51 5.28 -5.25 10.28
CA GLY A 51 5.88 -4.25 11.14
C GLY A 51 5.32 -2.85 10.89
N ASN A 52 5.60 -1.92 11.80
CA ASN A 52 5.26 -0.50 11.64
C ASN A 52 6.43 0.40 12.06
N ASN A 53 6.34 1.70 11.75
CA ASN A 53 7.35 2.71 12.05
C ASN A 53 6.76 3.76 13.01
N LEU A 54 7.50 4.05 14.07
CA LEU A 54 7.16 5.06 15.06
C LEU A 54 8.21 6.16 15.07
N ALA A 55 7.82 7.37 14.71
CA ALA A 55 8.67 8.55 14.88
C ALA A 55 8.77 8.91 16.37
N GLY A 56 9.98 9.24 16.82
CA GLY A 56 10.24 9.65 18.22
C GLY A 56 10.97 10.99 18.33
N TYR A 57 11.12 11.72 17.23
CA TYR A 57 11.85 12.98 17.15
C TYR A 57 10.89 14.19 17.03
N ASP A 58 11.38 15.37 17.37
CA ASP A 58 10.72 16.63 17.02
C ASP A 58 11.01 16.97 15.55
N PRO A 59 10.01 16.96 14.65
CA PRO A 59 10.23 17.19 13.22
C PRO A 59 10.74 18.60 12.92
N SER A 60 10.60 19.58 13.83
CA SER A 60 11.19 20.92 13.64
C SER A 60 12.71 20.90 13.48
N THR A 61 13.37 19.90 14.07
CA THR A 61 14.81 19.69 13.94
C THR A 61 15.26 19.26 12.54
N TYR A 62 14.34 18.75 11.71
CA TYR A 62 14.64 18.21 10.38
C TYR A 62 13.88 18.93 9.25
N GLU A 63 12.61 19.25 9.44
CA GLU A 63 11.68 19.74 8.40
C GLU A 63 11.68 21.27 8.22
N GLN A 64 12.61 21.98 8.86
CA GLN A 64 12.66 23.46 8.84
C GLN A 64 11.36 24.14 9.28
N SER A 65 10.50 23.42 10.03
CA SER A 65 9.35 24.01 10.72
C SER A 65 9.84 24.95 11.81
N ARG A 66 9.19 26.11 11.95
CA ARG A 66 9.52 27.08 13.02
C ARG A 66 8.96 26.70 14.38
N GLU A 67 8.00 25.78 14.42
CA GLU A 67 7.33 25.39 15.66
C GLU A 67 7.69 23.97 16.05
N LYS A 68 8.03 23.81 17.34
CA LYS A 68 8.26 22.50 17.95
C LYS A 68 6.99 21.68 17.87
N TYR A 69 7.10 20.43 17.43
CA TYR A 69 5.97 19.51 17.40
C TYR A 69 6.23 18.34 18.34
N ARG A 70 5.40 18.24 19.38
CA ARG A 70 5.56 17.26 20.47
C ARG A 70 4.77 15.97 20.28
N GLY A 71 3.96 15.87 19.22
CA GLY A 71 3.09 14.72 19.01
C GLY A 71 3.85 13.39 18.93
N PHE A 72 5.12 13.40 18.49
CA PHE A 72 5.97 12.22 18.46
C PHE A 72 6.83 12.08 19.72
N SER A 73 7.58 13.13 20.07
CA SER A 73 8.55 13.07 21.17
C SER A 73 7.92 12.93 22.55
N ASP A 74 6.72 13.49 22.75
CA ASP A 74 6.09 13.50 24.08
C ASP A 74 4.88 12.58 24.15
N PHE A 75 4.14 12.43 23.03
CA PHE A 75 2.92 11.61 22.98
C PHE A 75 3.11 10.28 22.24
N GLY A 76 4.29 9.99 21.69
CA GLY A 76 4.54 8.74 20.96
C GLY A 76 3.58 8.49 19.80
N GLY A 77 3.14 9.55 19.10
CA GLY A 77 2.12 9.46 18.06
C GLY A 77 0.72 9.08 18.58
N GLY A 78 0.46 9.30 19.87
CA GLY A 78 -0.77 8.89 20.57
C GLY A 78 -0.65 7.59 21.36
N LEU A 79 0.49 6.88 21.27
CA LEU A 79 0.74 5.66 22.06
C LEU A 79 0.96 5.95 23.55
N TRP A 80 1.37 7.16 23.90
CA TRP A 80 1.81 7.51 25.25
C TRP A 80 1.05 8.70 25.82
N ASP A 81 0.67 8.58 27.09
CA ASP A 81 0.16 9.70 27.88
C ASP A 81 1.31 10.27 28.73
N PRO A 82 1.81 11.49 28.42
CA PRO A 82 2.92 12.10 29.13
C PRO A 82 2.58 12.61 30.54
N GLU A 83 1.30 12.84 30.84
CA GLU A 83 0.84 13.30 32.16
C GLU A 83 0.80 12.13 33.14
N LEU A 84 0.24 11.00 32.68
CA LEU A 84 0.12 9.78 33.47
C LEU A 84 1.36 8.86 33.38
N ASN A 85 2.27 9.13 32.44
CA ASN A 85 3.49 8.35 32.15
C ASN A 85 3.20 6.86 31.94
N HIS A 86 2.28 6.55 31.04
CA HIS A 86 1.95 5.18 30.66
C HIS A 86 1.43 5.09 29.22
N PRO A 87 1.43 3.89 28.61
CA PRO A 87 0.84 3.69 27.29
C PRO A 87 -0.68 3.88 27.33
N VAL A 88 -1.22 4.52 26.29
CA VAL A 88 -2.66 4.63 26.06
C VAL A 88 -3.22 3.22 25.77
N PRO A 89 -4.10 2.67 26.62
CA PRO A 89 -4.55 1.29 26.51
C PRO A 89 -5.28 0.98 25.20
N GLU A 90 -6.10 1.90 24.72
CA GLU A 90 -6.90 1.75 23.50
C GLU A 90 -5.99 1.66 22.27
N VAL A 91 -4.97 2.51 22.18
CA VAL A 91 -4.00 2.50 21.09
C VAL A 91 -3.18 1.21 21.13
N SER A 92 -2.75 0.80 22.31
CA SER A 92 -2.04 -0.47 22.52
C SER A 92 -2.89 -1.69 22.11
N ALA A 93 -4.20 -1.66 22.37
CA ALA A 93 -5.13 -2.70 21.96
C ALA A 93 -5.28 -2.75 20.44
N LEU A 94 -5.46 -1.60 19.79
CA LEU A 94 -5.56 -1.49 18.33
C LEU A 94 -4.29 -2.00 17.63
N MET A 95 -3.10 -1.72 18.18
CA MET A 95 -1.84 -2.22 17.62
C MET A 95 -1.74 -3.76 17.69
N LYS A 96 -2.22 -4.36 18.78
CA LYS A 96 -2.30 -5.82 18.94
C LYS A 96 -3.32 -6.43 17.98
N GLU A 97 -4.50 -5.82 17.86
CA GLU A 97 -5.57 -6.25 16.94
C GLU A 97 -5.14 -6.17 15.48
N ALA A 98 -4.44 -5.08 15.11
CA ALA A 98 -3.87 -4.89 13.77
C ALA A 98 -2.73 -5.88 13.45
N GLY A 99 -2.28 -6.68 14.42
CA GLY A 99 -1.22 -7.67 14.22
C GLY A 99 0.16 -7.07 14.02
N ILE A 100 0.42 -5.87 14.56
CA ILE A 100 1.73 -5.24 14.47
C ILE A 100 2.75 -6.11 15.21
N SER A 101 3.77 -6.55 14.47
CA SER A 101 4.74 -7.55 14.93
C SER A 101 6.07 -6.96 15.40
N VAL A 102 6.40 -5.76 14.94
CA VAL A 102 7.64 -5.05 15.26
C VAL A 102 7.45 -3.56 15.04
N LEU A 103 8.08 -2.73 15.87
CA LEU A 103 8.13 -1.29 15.72
C LEU A 103 9.56 -0.83 15.44
N ARG A 104 9.74 -0.02 14.41
CA ARG A 104 10.99 0.72 14.19
C ARG A 104 10.91 2.07 14.90
N PHE A 105 11.85 2.35 15.79
CA PHE A 105 11.95 3.59 16.56
C PHE A 105 13.40 4.12 16.57
N PRO A 106 13.64 5.45 16.60
CA PRO A 106 12.71 6.59 16.49
C PRO A 106 12.48 6.96 15.02
N GLY A 107 12.03 5.99 14.23
CA GLY A 107 12.26 5.91 12.79
C GLY A 107 11.71 7.08 11.96
N GLY A 108 12.30 7.29 10.79
CA GLY A 108 12.05 8.42 9.90
C GLY A 108 13.35 9.17 9.61
N CYS A 109 13.30 10.23 8.81
CA CYS A 109 14.51 11.00 8.47
C CYS A 109 14.98 11.88 9.63
N GLY A 110 14.09 12.30 10.52
CA GLY A 110 14.49 13.08 11.70
C GLY A 110 15.35 12.30 12.70
N THR A 111 15.49 10.97 12.56
CA THR A 111 16.44 10.18 13.33
C THR A 111 17.89 10.70 13.20
N HIS A 112 18.25 11.36 12.08
CA HIS A 112 19.58 11.95 11.90
C HIS A 112 19.91 13.05 12.92
N HIS A 113 18.90 13.68 13.51
CA HIS A 113 19.02 14.75 14.51
C HIS A 113 18.53 14.30 15.89
N TYR A 114 18.27 13.01 16.07
CA TYR A 114 17.78 12.47 17.34
C TYR A 114 18.94 12.25 18.33
N ASP A 115 19.01 13.09 19.37
CA ASP A 115 19.94 12.91 20.48
C ASP A 115 19.33 11.99 21.55
N TRP A 116 19.61 10.69 21.42
CA TRP A 116 19.08 9.65 22.32
C TRP A 116 19.42 9.86 23.79
N LYS A 117 20.48 10.60 24.12
CA LYS A 117 20.85 10.87 25.51
C LYS A 117 19.85 11.80 26.19
N GLN A 118 19.13 12.60 25.41
CA GLN A 118 18.08 13.49 25.93
C GLN A 118 16.76 12.75 26.16
N THR A 119 16.66 11.46 25.78
CA THR A 119 15.41 10.68 25.80
C THR A 119 15.44 9.55 26.83
N ILE A 120 16.39 9.61 27.75
CA ILE A 120 16.57 8.68 28.87
C ILE A 120 16.63 9.45 30.20
N GLY A 121 16.32 8.79 31.29
CA GLY A 121 16.37 9.35 32.64
C GLY A 121 15.10 10.09 33.04
N LYS A 122 15.05 10.53 34.30
CA LYS A 122 13.82 11.04 34.94
C LYS A 122 13.60 12.54 34.78
N ASP A 123 14.69 13.31 34.66
CA ASP A 123 14.65 14.78 34.67
C ASP A 123 14.59 15.36 33.26
N ARG A 124 13.56 14.97 32.51
CA ARG A 124 13.31 15.39 31.12
C ARG A 124 12.10 16.32 31.03
N SER A 125 12.32 17.54 30.53
CA SER A 125 11.26 18.50 30.21
C SER A 125 10.70 18.32 28.79
N GLU A 126 11.42 17.61 27.93
CA GLU A 126 11.06 17.28 26.54
C GLU A 126 11.35 15.80 26.30
N PHE A 127 10.79 15.22 25.24
CA PHE A 127 10.94 13.79 24.96
C PHE A 127 10.34 12.93 26.07
N ARG A 128 9.10 13.22 26.46
CA ARG A 128 8.36 12.47 27.49
C ARG A 128 8.05 11.02 27.06
N PHE A 129 8.10 10.75 25.77
CA PHE A 129 8.13 9.41 25.19
C PHE A 129 9.49 9.20 24.49
N GLY A 130 10.43 8.65 25.26
CA GLY A 130 11.82 8.44 24.86
C GLY A 130 12.20 6.98 24.74
N LEU A 131 13.49 6.69 24.85
CA LEU A 131 14.01 5.33 24.76
C LEU A 131 13.58 4.48 25.97
N ASP A 132 13.47 5.09 27.15
CA ASP A 132 13.02 4.42 28.37
C ASP A 132 11.54 4.01 28.29
N GLU A 133 10.69 4.82 27.65
CA GLU A 133 9.26 4.53 27.50
C GLU A 133 8.97 3.57 26.33
N PHE A 134 9.87 3.49 25.35
CA PHE A 134 9.75 2.58 24.22
C PHE A 134 10.11 1.12 24.57
N LEU A 135 11.00 0.90 25.54
CA LEU A 135 11.54 -0.40 25.95
C LEU A 135 10.77 -1.04 27.09
#